data_AF-A0A0J1GH03-F1
#
_entry.id   AF-A0A0J1GH03-F1
#
_cell.length_a   1.000
_cell.length_b   1.000
_cell.length_c   1.000
_cell.angle_alpha   90.00
_cell.angle_beta   90.00
_cell.angle_gamma   90.00
#
_symmetry.space_group_name_H-M   'P 1'
#
loop_
_entity.id
_entity.type
_entity.pdbx_description
1 polymer ?
#
loop_
_entity_poly.entity_id
_entity_poly.type
_entity_poly.pdbx_seq_one_letter_code
_entity_poly.pdbx_strand_id
1 'polypeptide(L)'
;MTEFEKMMNGMIFDGEDAEIQAVRANAYPLKVAINQHPGDAPRELAEQLLGSFGEDSHILPPFLCEFGKTIHIGAHTFINMGATMLDNAEIRIGDHVLIGPNVQFYTPTHSLDYQSRERWETFCKPIVVEDNVWIGGHVVICQGVTIGARSVVAANSTVTRDVPPDTLVAGSPAKVIRQLTHEDREHQAKA
;
A
#
# COMPACT_ATOMS: atom_id res chain seq x y z
N MET A 1 23.08 -13.88 -3.84
CA MET A 1 21.93 -13.07 -3.45
C MET A 1 21.08 -13.93 -2.56
N THR A 2 20.67 -13.42 -1.40
CA THR A 2 19.70 -14.12 -0.56
C THR A 2 18.31 -14.10 -1.20
N GLU A 3 17.36 -14.93 -0.72
CA GLU A 3 16.00 -14.91 -1.26
C GLU A 3 15.32 -13.57 -1.02
N PHE A 4 15.62 -12.90 0.10
CA PHE A 4 15.15 -11.54 0.36
C PHE A 4 15.72 -10.54 -0.65
N GLU A 5 17.01 -10.61 -0.97
CA GLU A 5 17.61 -9.74 -2.00
C GLU A 5 17.01 -10.00 -3.39
N LYS A 6 16.73 -11.26 -3.75
CA LYS A 6 16.04 -11.59 -5.02
C LYS A 6 14.64 -10.98 -5.06
N MET A 7 13.87 -11.16 -3.99
CA MET A 7 12.52 -10.58 -3.82
C MET A 7 12.56 -9.06 -4.02
N MET A 8 13.45 -8.36 -3.32
CA MET A 8 13.59 -6.91 -3.39
C MET A 8 14.01 -6.40 -4.78
N ASN A 9 14.70 -7.22 -5.57
CA ASN A 9 15.09 -6.90 -6.94
C ASN A 9 14.08 -7.40 -8.00
N GLY A 10 12.90 -7.87 -7.58
CA GLY A 10 11.85 -8.36 -8.50
C GLY A 10 12.23 -9.63 -9.26
N MET A 11 13.24 -10.37 -8.78
CA MET A 11 13.64 -11.66 -9.32
C MET A 11 12.74 -12.76 -8.75
N ILE A 12 12.68 -13.91 -9.43
CA ILE A 12 12.04 -15.10 -8.89
C ILE A 12 12.76 -15.50 -7.60
N PHE A 13 12.02 -15.67 -6.50
CA PHE A 13 12.52 -16.05 -5.19
C PHE A 13 11.65 -17.17 -4.58
N ASP A 14 12.23 -17.94 -3.66
CA ASP A 14 11.51 -18.92 -2.86
C ASP A 14 10.84 -18.24 -1.66
N GLY A 15 9.51 -18.14 -1.70
CA GLY A 15 8.72 -17.56 -0.62
C GLY A 15 8.68 -18.40 0.67
N GLU A 16 9.10 -19.67 0.62
CA GLU A 16 9.19 -20.55 1.79
C GLU A 16 10.56 -20.54 2.46
N ASP A 17 11.54 -19.87 1.87
CA ASP A 17 12.91 -19.80 2.40
C ASP A 17 12.94 -19.26 3.83
N ALA A 18 13.87 -19.80 4.63
CA ALA A 18 13.99 -19.50 6.05
C ALA A 18 14.19 -18.01 6.34
N GLU A 19 14.86 -17.26 5.46
CA GLU A 19 15.03 -15.82 5.63
C GLU A 19 13.71 -15.06 5.45
N ILE A 20 12.93 -15.42 4.42
CA ILE A 20 11.60 -14.83 4.18
C ILE A 20 10.66 -15.15 5.34
N GLN A 21 10.69 -16.40 5.82
CA GLN A 21 9.90 -16.81 6.99
C GLN A 21 10.32 -16.06 8.26
N ALA A 22 11.61 -15.81 8.46
CA ALA A 22 12.09 -15.02 9.60
C ALA A 22 11.54 -13.59 9.57
N VAL A 23 11.47 -12.95 8.40
CA VAL A 23 10.85 -11.61 8.27
C VAL A 23 9.38 -11.64 8.64
N ARG A 24 8.60 -12.61 8.13
CA ARG A 24 7.18 -12.78 8.50
C ARG A 24 7.00 -13.05 10.00
N ALA A 25 7.85 -13.89 10.57
CA ALA A 25 7.81 -14.25 11.98
C ALA A 25 8.08 -13.03 12.89
N ASN A 26 8.96 -12.12 12.47
CA ASN A 26 9.22 -10.86 13.18
C ASN A 26 8.04 -9.88 13.06
N ALA A 27 7.40 -9.82 11.89
CA ALA A 27 6.25 -8.94 11.67
C ALA A 27 5.00 -9.39 12.43
N TYR A 28 4.80 -10.70 12.60
CA TYR A 28 3.58 -11.28 13.17
C TYR A 28 3.22 -10.76 14.58
N PRO A 29 4.09 -10.82 15.61
CA PRO A 29 3.74 -10.34 16.95
C PRO A 29 3.46 -8.83 16.98
N LEU A 30 4.17 -8.04 16.16
CA LEU A 30 3.95 -6.60 16.04
C LEU A 30 2.58 -6.28 15.42
N LYS A 31 2.20 -6.98 14.35
CA LYS A 31 0.85 -6.88 13.76
C LYS A 31 -0.23 -7.23 14.76
N VAL A 32 -0.05 -8.29 15.54
CA VAL A 32 -1.01 -8.68 16.59
C VAL A 32 -1.15 -7.58 17.64
N ALA A 33 -0.03 -7.05 18.14
CA ALA A 33 -0.03 -5.99 19.15
C ALA A 33 -0.70 -4.70 18.64
N ILE A 34 -0.39 -4.28 17.40
CA ILE A 34 -1.05 -3.15 16.74
C ILE A 34 -2.56 -3.41 16.63
N ASN A 35 -2.95 -4.60 16.16
CA ASN A 35 -4.35 -4.91 15.88
C ASN A 35 -5.24 -5.09 17.11
N GLN A 36 -4.64 -5.26 18.29
CA GLN A 36 -5.34 -5.35 19.57
C GLN A 36 -5.40 -4.01 20.31
N HIS A 37 -4.76 -2.96 19.80
CA HIS A 37 -4.76 -1.65 20.42
C HIS A 37 -6.13 -0.96 20.26
N PRO A 38 -6.67 -0.28 21.30
CA PRO A 38 -8.03 0.28 21.28
C PRO A 38 -8.19 1.57 20.46
N GLY A 39 -7.13 2.03 19.80
CA GLY A 39 -7.11 3.22 18.94
C GLY A 39 -5.98 3.07 17.93
N ASP A 40 -5.39 4.17 17.51
CA ASP A 40 -4.25 4.20 16.59
C ASP A 40 -3.12 3.26 17.01
N ALA A 41 -2.41 2.71 16.02
CA ALA A 41 -1.20 1.94 16.24
C ALA A 41 -0.19 2.77 17.05
N PRO A 42 0.34 2.25 18.17
CA PRO A 42 1.42 2.91 18.90
C PRO A 42 2.61 3.16 17.97
N ARG A 43 3.15 4.38 17.98
CA ARG A 43 4.27 4.79 17.12
C ARG A 43 5.45 3.84 17.24
N GLU A 44 5.80 3.41 18.45
CA GLU A 44 6.94 2.52 18.68
C GLU A 44 6.73 1.14 18.03
N LEU A 45 5.49 0.66 17.96
CA LEU A 45 5.17 -0.60 17.29
C LEU A 45 5.17 -0.42 15.76
N ALA A 46 4.68 0.71 15.26
CA ALA A 46 4.73 1.03 13.83
C ALA A 46 6.17 1.16 13.33
N GLU A 47 7.06 1.86 14.06
CA GLU A 47 8.48 1.99 13.73
C GLU A 47 9.23 0.65 13.80
N GLN A 48 8.86 -0.21 14.76
CA GLN A 48 9.40 -1.57 14.83
C GLN A 48 8.92 -2.46 13.68
N LEU A 49 7.68 -2.30 13.20
CA LEU A 49 7.11 -3.11 12.12
C LEU A 49 7.59 -2.64 10.74
N LEU A 50 7.54 -1.33 10.49
CA LEU A 50 7.69 -0.75 9.16
C LEU A 50 9.14 -0.44 8.81
N GLY A 51 9.39 -0.17 7.52
CA GLY A 51 10.69 0.30 7.04
C GLY A 51 10.95 1.77 7.40
N SER A 52 9.90 2.60 7.36
CA SER A 52 9.91 3.97 7.88
C SER A 52 8.50 4.44 8.22
N PHE A 53 8.38 5.31 9.24
CA PHE A 53 7.12 5.87 9.69
C PHE A 53 7.28 7.35 10.05
N GLY A 54 6.78 8.24 9.19
CA GLY A 54 6.96 9.68 9.32
C GLY A 54 6.29 10.28 10.57
N GLU A 55 6.67 11.51 10.90
CA GLU A 55 6.07 12.25 12.02
C GLU A 55 4.56 12.45 11.80
N ASP A 56 3.81 12.56 12.91
CA ASP A 56 2.36 12.82 12.91
C ASP A 56 1.54 11.94 11.94
N SER A 57 2.00 10.71 11.71
CA SER A 57 1.31 9.71 10.91
C SER A 57 0.57 8.73 11.79
N HIS A 58 -0.52 8.20 11.24
CA HIS A 58 -1.53 7.46 11.99
C HIS A 58 -1.95 6.22 11.21
N ILE A 59 -2.06 5.09 11.90
CA ILE A 59 -2.58 3.84 11.35
C ILE A 59 -3.69 3.38 12.27
N LEU A 60 -4.91 3.24 11.75
CA LEU A 60 -6.01 2.66 12.50
C LEU A 60 -6.05 1.14 12.33
N PRO A 61 -6.04 0.38 13.44
CA PRO A 61 -6.31 -1.05 13.44
C PRO A 61 -7.71 -1.41 12.88
N PRO A 62 -7.87 -2.57 12.21
CA PRO A 62 -6.83 -3.53 11.89
C PRO A 62 -5.97 -3.07 10.70
N PHE A 63 -4.66 -3.27 10.83
CA PHE A 63 -3.66 -3.12 9.78
C PHE A 63 -3.09 -4.49 9.42
N LEU A 64 -3.09 -4.82 8.13
CA LEU A 64 -2.67 -6.12 7.63
C LEU A 64 -1.49 -5.93 6.66
N CYS A 65 -0.37 -6.59 6.93
CA CYS A 65 0.74 -6.69 5.99
C CYS A 65 1.40 -8.07 6.04
N GLU A 66 2.26 -8.37 5.06
CA GLU A 66 3.03 -9.63 5.05
C GLU A 66 4.31 -9.48 5.88
N PHE A 67 5.16 -8.50 5.52
CA PHE A 67 6.50 -8.31 6.08
C PHE A 67 6.66 -7.06 6.96
N GLY A 68 5.91 -6.00 6.69
CA GLY A 68 6.03 -4.68 7.33
C GLY A 68 7.26 -3.89 6.86
N LYS A 69 8.45 -4.50 6.88
CA LYS A 69 9.74 -3.82 6.68
C LYS A 69 9.96 -3.20 5.31
N THR A 70 9.16 -3.58 4.33
CA THR A 70 9.18 -3.06 2.95
C THR A 70 8.13 -1.96 2.72
N ILE A 71 7.39 -1.58 3.77
CA ILE A 71 6.42 -0.49 3.75
C ILE A 71 7.07 0.76 4.34
N HIS A 72 6.96 1.87 3.60
CA HIS A 72 7.49 3.17 3.96
C HIS A 72 6.36 4.19 3.94
N ILE A 73 6.13 4.86 5.06
CA ILE A 73 5.10 5.88 5.22
C ILE A 73 5.76 7.22 5.54
N GLY A 74 5.44 8.26 4.76
CA GLY A 74 5.83 9.64 4.96
C GLY A 74 5.16 10.30 6.16
N ALA A 75 5.35 11.61 6.32
CA ALA A 75 4.80 12.41 7.43
C ALA A 75 3.35 12.83 7.20
N HIS A 76 2.63 13.11 8.28
CA HIS A 76 1.24 13.58 8.26
C HIS A 76 0.28 12.70 7.45
N THR A 77 0.57 11.40 7.36
CA THR A 77 -0.19 10.44 6.57
C THR A 77 -1.14 9.64 7.47
N PHE A 78 -2.38 9.45 7.00
CA PHE A 78 -3.41 8.74 7.73
C PHE A 78 -3.86 7.50 6.97
N ILE A 79 -3.80 6.34 7.65
CA ILE A 79 -4.28 5.06 7.14
C ILE A 79 -5.46 4.59 7.97
N ASN A 80 -6.64 4.50 7.35
CA ASN A 80 -7.84 4.06 8.02
C ASN A 80 -7.91 2.52 8.15
N MET A 81 -8.88 2.07 8.94
CA MET A 81 -9.09 0.68 9.35
C MET A 81 -9.20 -0.28 8.15
N GLY A 82 -8.63 -1.48 8.30
CA GLY A 82 -8.77 -2.57 7.33
C GLY A 82 -7.81 -2.48 6.14
N ALA A 83 -6.83 -1.58 6.17
CA ALA A 83 -5.81 -1.53 5.13
C ALA A 83 -5.03 -2.86 5.04
N THR A 84 -4.89 -3.37 3.82
CA THR A 84 -4.15 -4.61 3.52
C THR A 84 -3.01 -4.31 2.56
N MET A 85 -1.79 -4.64 2.95
CA MET A 85 -0.57 -4.38 2.18
C MET A 85 0.21 -5.68 1.98
N LEU A 86 0.09 -6.28 0.79
CA LEU A 86 0.95 -7.39 0.38
C LEU A 86 2.25 -6.81 -0.16
N ASP A 87 3.27 -6.76 0.71
CA ASP A 87 4.48 -5.95 0.59
C ASP A 87 5.72 -6.78 0.19
N ASN A 88 5.54 -7.75 -0.72
CA ASN A 88 6.64 -8.53 -1.31
C ASN A 88 7.58 -7.66 -2.16
N ALA A 89 7.14 -6.50 -2.63
CA ALA A 89 8.01 -5.41 -3.06
C ALA A 89 7.70 -4.15 -2.24
N GLU A 90 8.51 -3.11 -2.40
CA GLU A 90 8.32 -1.87 -1.65
C GLU A 90 6.94 -1.25 -1.89
N ILE A 91 6.31 -0.80 -0.80
CA ILE A 91 5.17 0.10 -0.84
C ILE A 91 5.62 1.41 -0.23
N ARG A 92 5.69 2.47 -1.04
CA ARG A 92 6.10 3.81 -0.60
C ARG A 92 4.90 4.74 -0.63
N ILE A 93 4.55 5.27 0.52
CA ILE A 93 3.50 6.28 0.70
C ILE A 93 4.17 7.59 1.10
N GLY A 94 3.90 8.66 0.36
CA GLY A 94 4.45 9.99 0.60
C GLY A 94 3.83 10.71 1.80
N ASP A 95 4.00 12.02 1.81
CA ASP A 95 3.54 12.90 2.88
C ASP A 95 2.10 13.37 2.64
N HIS A 96 1.37 13.65 3.72
CA HIS A 96 0.00 14.17 3.68
C HIS A 96 -0.98 13.27 2.89
N VAL A 97 -0.76 11.96 2.88
CA VAL A 97 -1.63 11.01 2.17
C VAL A 97 -2.80 10.61 3.08
N LEU A 98 -4.00 10.58 2.52
CA LEU A 98 -5.19 10.06 3.19
C LEU A 98 -5.64 8.75 2.54
N ILE A 99 -5.64 7.67 3.30
CA ILE A 99 -6.07 6.34 2.85
C ILE A 99 -7.36 5.95 3.56
N GLY A 100 -8.43 5.77 2.79
CA GLY A 100 -9.75 5.36 3.28
C GLY A 100 -9.78 3.93 3.83
N PRO A 101 -10.91 3.51 4.42
CA PRO A 101 -11.03 2.19 5.03
C PRO A 101 -10.99 1.09 3.99
N ASN A 102 -10.46 -0.07 4.36
CA ASN A 102 -10.39 -1.26 3.51
C ASN A 102 -9.72 -0.97 2.15
N VAL A 103 -8.61 -0.25 2.10
CA VAL A 103 -7.79 -0.11 0.88
C VAL A 103 -6.79 -1.26 0.81
N GLN A 104 -6.57 -1.80 -0.38
CA GLN A 104 -5.64 -2.90 -0.60
C GLN A 104 -4.52 -2.55 -1.58
N PHE A 105 -3.28 -2.87 -1.19
CA PHE A 105 -2.07 -2.69 -1.98
C PHE A 105 -1.47 -4.06 -2.27
N TYR A 106 -1.41 -4.44 -3.55
CA TYR A 106 -0.95 -5.76 -3.98
C TYR A 106 0.30 -5.64 -4.82
N THR A 107 1.48 -5.72 -4.19
CA THR A 107 2.74 -5.79 -4.93
C THR A 107 3.01 -7.12 -5.63
N PRO A 108 2.55 -8.30 -5.16
CA PRO A 108 2.75 -9.56 -5.88
C PRO A 108 1.64 -9.86 -6.90
N THR A 109 1.96 -10.67 -7.90
CA THR A 109 0.99 -11.48 -8.66
C THR A 109 1.60 -12.83 -9.03
N HIS A 110 0.78 -13.69 -9.60
CA HIS A 110 1.20 -14.95 -10.20
C HIS A 110 1.16 -14.92 -11.73
N SER A 111 1.91 -15.84 -12.35
CA SER A 111 1.89 -16.07 -13.79
C SER A 111 0.48 -16.34 -14.31
N LEU A 112 0.16 -15.90 -15.54
CA LEU A 112 -1.10 -16.26 -16.19
C LEU A 112 -1.10 -17.70 -16.70
N ASP A 113 0.07 -18.29 -16.90
CA ASP A 113 0.19 -19.73 -17.17
C ASP A 113 -0.03 -20.54 -15.88
N TYR A 114 -0.99 -21.47 -15.92
CA TYR A 114 -1.35 -22.24 -14.73
C TYR A 114 -0.24 -23.23 -14.32
N GLN A 115 0.54 -23.76 -15.27
CA GLN A 115 1.62 -24.69 -14.96
C GLN A 115 2.73 -23.99 -14.18
N SER A 116 3.06 -22.75 -14.56
CA SER A 116 3.90 -21.86 -13.75
C SER A 116 3.33 -21.59 -12.35
N ARG A 117 2.01 -21.33 -12.23
CA ARG A 117 1.38 -21.12 -10.91
C ARG A 117 1.40 -22.34 -10.01
N GLU A 118 1.30 -23.55 -10.54
CA GLU A 118 1.42 -24.80 -9.77
C GLU A 118 2.80 -24.93 -9.09
N ARG A 119 3.82 -24.27 -9.66
CA ARG A 119 5.17 -24.15 -9.09
C ARG A 119 5.35 -22.87 -8.25
N TRP A 120 4.26 -22.21 -7.86
CA TRP A 120 4.26 -20.98 -7.08
C TRP A 120 5.03 -19.80 -7.69
N GLU A 121 5.18 -19.78 -9.03
CA GLU A 121 5.86 -18.68 -9.72
C GLU A 121 5.16 -17.34 -9.39
N THR A 122 5.92 -16.47 -8.74
CA THR A 122 5.47 -15.19 -8.19
C THR A 122 6.44 -14.12 -8.61
N PHE A 123 5.91 -12.95 -8.99
CA PHE A 123 6.69 -11.76 -9.25
C PHE A 123 5.99 -10.56 -8.64
N CYS A 124 6.78 -9.58 -8.24
CA CYS A 124 6.31 -8.41 -7.55
C CYS A 124 6.91 -7.13 -8.13
N LYS A 125 6.14 -6.05 -8.07
CA LYS A 125 6.57 -4.71 -8.47
C LYS A 125 6.17 -3.71 -7.40
N PRO A 126 7.03 -2.72 -7.11
CA PRO A 126 6.75 -1.74 -6.07
C PRO A 126 5.50 -0.92 -6.38
N ILE A 127 4.85 -0.42 -5.35
CA ILE A 127 3.77 0.57 -5.46
C ILE A 127 4.26 1.89 -4.86
N VAL A 128 4.00 2.98 -5.55
CA VAL A 128 4.35 4.33 -5.08
C VAL A 128 3.07 5.17 -5.01
N VAL A 129 2.85 5.81 -3.88
CA VAL A 129 1.83 6.84 -3.68
C VAL A 129 2.57 8.12 -3.32
N GLU A 130 2.49 9.11 -4.19
CA GLU A 130 3.14 10.41 -3.98
C GLU A 130 2.33 11.29 -3.00
N ASP A 131 2.88 12.47 -2.70
CA ASP A 131 2.36 13.34 -1.65
C ASP A 131 0.95 13.87 -1.95
N ASN A 132 0.20 14.16 -0.88
CA ASN A 132 -1.13 14.78 -0.92
C ASN A 132 -2.18 13.98 -1.70
N VAL A 133 -1.99 12.67 -1.87
CA VAL A 133 -2.98 11.79 -2.51
C VAL A 133 -4.11 11.47 -1.54
N TRP A 134 -5.33 11.40 -2.05
CA TRP A 134 -6.47 10.83 -1.33
C TRP A 134 -6.98 9.55 -2.01
N ILE A 135 -7.04 8.46 -1.26
CA ILE A 135 -7.53 7.17 -1.70
C ILE A 135 -8.84 6.85 -0.99
N GLY A 136 -9.94 6.76 -1.73
CA GLY A 136 -11.24 6.38 -1.20
C GLY A 136 -11.25 4.95 -0.65
N GLY A 137 -12.26 4.62 0.17
CA GLY A 137 -12.38 3.29 0.75
C GLY A 137 -12.63 2.19 -0.29
N HIS A 138 -12.28 0.95 0.04
CA HIS A 138 -12.45 -0.22 -0.85
C HIS A 138 -11.72 -0.11 -2.20
N VAL A 139 -10.63 0.66 -2.27
CA VAL A 139 -9.78 0.73 -3.46
C VAL A 139 -8.77 -0.42 -3.46
N VAL A 140 -8.55 -1.02 -4.63
CA VAL A 140 -7.48 -2.00 -4.88
C VAL A 140 -6.41 -1.37 -5.78
N ILE A 141 -5.15 -1.46 -5.40
CA ILE A 141 -3.99 -0.97 -6.15
C ILE A 141 -3.11 -2.15 -6.54
N CYS A 142 -2.98 -2.38 -7.85
CA CYS A 142 -2.17 -3.46 -8.39
C CYS A 142 -0.68 -3.09 -8.42
N GLN A 143 0.16 -4.11 -8.49
CA GLN A 143 1.61 -3.98 -8.51
C GLN A 143 2.11 -2.98 -9.57
N GLY A 144 3.23 -2.33 -9.29
CA GLY A 144 3.92 -1.48 -10.26
C GLY A 144 3.24 -0.14 -10.54
N VAL A 145 2.16 0.17 -9.83
CA VAL A 145 1.41 1.42 -9.99
C VAL A 145 2.10 2.54 -9.21
N THR A 146 2.25 3.68 -9.87
CA THR A 146 2.50 4.98 -9.24
C THR A 146 1.22 5.81 -9.22
N ILE A 147 0.82 6.31 -8.05
CA ILE A 147 -0.27 7.27 -7.88
C ILE A 147 0.34 8.66 -7.70
N GLY A 148 0.19 9.49 -8.74
CA GLY A 148 0.82 10.81 -8.79
C GLY A 148 0.25 11.80 -7.78
N ALA A 149 1.08 12.77 -7.40
CA ALA A 149 0.81 13.71 -6.32
C ALA A 149 -0.51 14.48 -6.50
N ARG A 150 -1.19 14.77 -5.39
CA ARG A 150 -2.46 15.52 -5.33
C ARG A 150 -3.63 14.88 -6.07
N SER A 151 -3.50 13.63 -6.53
CA SER A 151 -4.57 12.92 -7.18
C SER A 151 -5.58 12.35 -6.17
N VAL A 152 -6.78 12.05 -6.66
CA VAL A 152 -7.86 11.44 -5.89
C VAL A 152 -8.28 10.14 -6.59
N VAL A 153 -8.28 9.05 -5.84
CA VAL A 153 -8.84 7.77 -6.27
C VAL A 153 -10.20 7.59 -5.62
N ALA A 154 -11.27 7.60 -6.41
CA ALA A 154 -12.62 7.41 -5.89
C ALA A 154 -12.77 6.02 -5.24
N ALA A 155 -13.63 5.93 -4.23
CA ALA A 155 -13.93 4.67 -3.55
C ALA A 155 -14.36 3.56 -4.52
N ASN A 156 -14.09 2.31 -4.14
CA ASN A 156 -14.42 1.10 -4.91
C ASN A 156 -13.77 1.04 -6.31
N SER A 157 -12.60 1.66 -6.48
CA SER A 157 -11.83 1.63 -7.74
C SER A 157 -10.78 0.51 -7.75
N THR A 158 -10.45 0.01 -8.94
CA THR A 158 -9.33 -0.94 -9.15
C THR A 158 -8.26 -0.27 -10.03
N VAL A 159 -7.16 0.15 -9.41
CA VAL A 159 -6.07 0.87 -10.06
C VAL A 159 -5.08 -0.13 -10.64
N THR A 160 -5.09 -0.29 -11.97
CA THR A 160 -4.25 -1.25 -12.70
C THR A 160 -3.14 -0.58 -13.52
N ARG A 161 -3.06 0.75 -13.49
CA ARG A 161 -2.10 1.59 -14.25
C ARG A 161 -1.81 2.86 -13.45
N ASP A 162 -0.69 3.49 -13.75
CA ASP A 162 -0.30 4.75 -13.13
C ASP A 162 -1.40 5.82 -13.23
N VAL A 163 -1.53 6.59 -12.15
CA VAL A 163 -2.47 7.70 -12.04
C VAL A 163 -1.67 8.99 -12.20
N PRO A 164 -1.96 9.83 -13.21
CA PRO A 164 -1.31 11.12 -13.33
C PRO A 164 -1.58 12.03 -12.12
N PRO A 165 -0.65 12.91 -11.75
CA PRO A 165 -0.88 13.90 -10.70
C PRO A 165 -2.06 14.81 -11.03
N ASP A 166 -2.66 15.41 -10.01
CA ASP A 166 -3.78 16.36 -10.15
C ASP A 166 -5.00 15.78 -10.90
N THR A 167 -5.26 14.47 -10.81
CA THR A 167 -6.43 13.84 -11.44
C THR A 167 -7.39 13.21 -10.44
N LEU A 168 -8.68 13.18 -10.81
CA LEU A 168 -9.67 12.30 -10.21
C LEU A 168 -9.79 11.04 -11.09
N VAL A 169 -9.52 9.87 -10.52
CA VAL A 169 -9.75 8.57 -11.17
C VAL A 169 -10.85 7.79 -10.47
N ALA A 170 -11.61 7.00 -11.24
CA ALA A 170 -12.62 6.10 -10.69
C ALA A 170 -12.86 4.86 -11.56
N GLY A 171 -13.41 3.80 -10.97
CA GLY A 171 -13.93 2.62 -11.66
C GLY A 171 -13.04 1.37 -11.57
N SER A 172 -13.48 0.28 -12.19
CA SER A 172 -12.75 -1.00 -12.27
C SER A 172 -12.75 -1.52 -13.72
N PRO A 173 -11.63 -1.38 -14.48
CA PRO A 173 -10.41 -0.68 -14.08
C PRO A 173 -10.60 0.84 -13.96
N ALA A 174 -9.81 1.47 -13.09
CA ALA A 174 -9.85 2.90 -12.84
C ALA A 174 -9.43 3.69 -14.09
N LYS A 175 -10.15 4.78 -14.37
CA LYS A 175 -9.87 5.70 -15.47
C LYS A 175 -9.89 7.13 -14.96
N VAL A 176 -9.11 8.00 -15.59
CA VAL A 176 -9.19 9.45 -15.38
C VAL A 176 -10.59 9.91 -15.74
N ILE A 177 -11.28 10.47 -14.75
CA ILE A 177 -12.59 11.11 -14.90
C ILE A 177 -12.38 12.55 -15.35
N ARG A 178 -11.49 13.27 -14.67
CA ARG A 178 -11.11 14.64 -15.01
C ARG A 178 -9.82 15.06 -14.30
N GLN A 179 -9.29 16.21 -14.71
CA GLN A 179 -8.27 16.95 -13.96
C GLN A 179 -8.92 17.67 -12.77
N LEU A 180 -8.17 17.81 -11.69
CA LEU A 180 -8.50 18.63 -10.53
C LEU A 180 -8.05 20.06 -10.81
N THR A 181 -8.91 21.04 -10.55
CA THR A 181 -8.64 22.45 -10.86
C THR A 181 -8.72 23.29 -9.59
N HIS A 182 -8.38 24.57 -9.70
CA HIS A 182 -8.49 25.51 -8.57
C HIS A 182 -9.92 25.63 -8.03
N GLU A 183 -10.95 25.44 -8.86
CA GLU A 183 -12.36 25.52 -8.46
C GLU A 183 -12.76 24.43 -7.45
N ASP A 184 -12.04 23.30 -7.43
CA ASP A 184 -12.25 22.22 -6.47
C ASP A 184 -11.88 22.63 -5.03
N ARG A 185 -11.03 23.65 -4.87
CA ARG A 185 -10.68 24.19 -3.54
C ARG A 185 -11.82 24.98 -2.90
N GLU A 186 -12.70 25.55 -3.72
CA GLU A 186 -13.78 26.44 -3.28
C GLU A 186 -15.12 25.71 -3.05
N HIS A 187 -15.34 24.59 -3.74
CA HIS A 187 -16.61 23.88 -3.75
C HIS A 187 -16.83 22.84 -2.63
N GLN A 188 -15.81 22.49 -1.84
CA GLN A 188 -15.92 21.47 -0.78
C GLN A 188 -16.90 21.84 0.37
N ALA A 189 -17.41 23.07 0.42
CA ALA A 189 -18.29 23.55 1.49
C ALA A 189 -19.81 23.35 1.26
N LYS A 190 -20.25 22.65 0.19
CA LYS A 190 -21.67 22.63 -0.21
C LYS A 190 -22.30 21.25 -0.52
N ALA A 191 -21.66 20.14 -0.15
CA ALA A 191 -22.24 18.81 -0.30
C ALA A 191 -22.58 18.20 1.06
#